data_AF-A0A1V2QC67-F1
#
_entry.id   AF-A0A1V2QC67-F1
#
_cell.length_a   1.000
_cell.length_b   1.000
_cell.length_c   1.000
_cell.angle_alpha   90.00
_cell.angle_beta   90.00
_cell.angle_gamma   90.00
#
_symmetry.space_group_name_H-M   'P 1'
#
loop_
_entity.id
_entity.type
_entity.pdbx_description
1 polymer ?
#
loop_
_entity_poly.entity_id
_entity_poly.type
_entity_poly.pdbx_seq_one_letter_code
_entity_poly.pdbx_strand_id
1 'polypeptide(L)'
;MTVLAQRMRAQRLSHPARDVTDLFSSVFALQAQDVFAARLAARARGVRSLDGPLVRTWAMRGTLHLFHEDDLWVVNLLGPIFIAAGRRRRAQLGLTDELCERALPALREVLKKPLERADIVSRLAEVGIALDPKSQAPAHLLAFAAHSGVLCRGLDDTYRLLHIDCEPRDVDELWRRYRRAYGPATPDDFAAWSGLPKRQLKNLTEVTDEPAEPNGTVRMLGHFDPYLLGYRDRSAALAPEHADLVQTGGGFLTPHVVVDGRVVAVWHRDGDQIAVHPFGARPDLADEVADLGRFFEVDARLTWV
;
A
#
# COMPACT_ATOMS: atom_id res chain seq x y z
N MET A 1 -9.52 -19.60 -19.40
CA MET A 1 -9.29 -18.83 -18.17
C MET A 1 -7.82 -18.53 -18.03
N THR A 2 -7.44 -17.29 -17.79
CA THR A 2 -6.03 -16.94 -17.55
C THR A 2 -5.85 -16.41 -16.13
N VAL A 3 -4.76 -16.82 -15.47
CA VAL A 3 -4.40 -16.34 -14.12
C VAL A 3 -4.40 -14.80 -14.04
N LEU A 4 -3.92 -14.14 -15.10
CA LEU A 4 -3.83 -12.67 -15.15
C LEU A 4 -5.20 -11.99 -15.20
N ALA A 5 -6.14 -12.52 -15.98
CA ALA A 5 -7.51 -12.02 -16.01
C ALA A 5 -8.20 -12.16 -14.64
N GLN A 6 -7.96 -13.28 -13.94
CA GLN A 6 -8.49 -13.48 -12.59
C GLN A 6 -7.90 -12.47 -11.60
N ARG A 7 -6.59 -12.23 -11.65
CA ARG A 7 -5.92 -11.20 -10.84
C ARG A 7 -6.45 -9.79 -11.13
N MET A 8 -6.68 -9.46 -12.40
CA MET A 8 -7.29 -8.17 -12.76
C MET A 8 -8.71 -8.03 -12.21
N ARG A 9 -9.50 -9.10 -12.21
CA ARG A 9 -10.86 -9.11 -11.65
C ARG A 9 -10.81 -8.94 -10.13
N ALA A 10 -10.00 -9.76 -9.44
CA ALA A 10 -9.80 -9.72 -7.99
C ALA A 10 -9.39 -8.31 -7.50
N GLN A 11 -8.53 -7.65 -8.27
CA GLN A 11 -8.03 -6.31 -7.95
C GLN A 11 -8.89 -5.16 -8.45
N ARG A 12 -10.11 -5.40 -8.94
CA ARG A 12 -11.03 -4.38 -9.47
C ARG A 12 -10.48 -3.59 -10.66
N LEU A 13 -9.53 -4.15 -11.41
CA LEU A 13 -8.98 -3.53 -12.62
C LEU A 13 -9.86 -3.78 -13.83
N SER A 14 -10.38 -5.01 -14.02
CA SER A 14 -11.34 -5.30 -15.11
C SER A 14 -12.80 -5.03 -14.73
N HIS A 15 -13.08 -4.92 -13.43
CA HIS A 15 -14.42 -4.65 -12.87
C HIS A 15 -14.28 -3.56 -11.80
N PRO A 16 -14.41 -2.27 -12.18
CA PRO A 16 -14.22 -1.16 -11.26
C PRO A 16 -15.12 -1.24 -10.03
N ALA A 17 -14.61 -0.78 -8.88
CA ALA A 17 -15.38 -0.66 -7.66
C ALA A 17 -16.43 0.46 -7.79
N ARG A 18 -17.55 0.30 -7.08
CA ARG A 18 -18.65 1.29 -7.09
C ARG A 18 -18.29 2.55 -6.32
N ASP A 19 -17.59 2.37 -5.20
CA ASP A 19 -17.18 3.43 -4.29
C ASP A 19 -15.94 2.99 -3.51
N VAL A 20 -15.49 3.86 -2.61
CA VAL A 20 -14.30 3.63 -1.78
C VAL A 20 -14.47 2.43 -0.85
N THR A 21 -15.67 2.21 -0.30
CA THR A 21 -15.93 1.10 0.63
C THR A 21 -15.90 -0.23 -0.12
N ASP A 22 -16.51 -0.30 -1.30
CA ASP A 22 -16.47 -1.46 -2.19
C ASP A 22 -15.03 -1.79 -2.62
N LEU A 23 -14.21 -0.76 -2.87
CA LEU A 23 -12.79 -0.93 -3.15
C LEU A 23 -12.05 -1.59 -1.99
N PHE A 24 -12.10 -1.00 -0.78
CA PHE A 24 -11.35 -1.53 0.37
C PHE A 24 -11.88 -2.88 0.87
N SER A 25 -13.18 -3.16 0.71
CA SER A 25 -13.74 -4.50 0.94
C SER A 25 -13.14 -5.56 0.00
N SER A 26 -12.71 -5.15 -1.20
CA SER A 26 -12.22 -6.04 -2.25
C SER A 26 -10.70 -6.18 -2.26
N VAL A 27 -9.97 -5.06 -2.32
CA VAL A 27 -8.50 -5.05 -2.43
C VAL A 27 -7.79 -5.04 -1.07
N PHE A 28 -8.57 -4.95 0.01
CA PHE A 28 -8.16 -4.92 1.42
C PHE A 28 -7.37 -3.66 1.83
N ALA A 29 -6.33 -3.31 1.09
CA ALA A 29 -5.49 -2.16 1.39
C ALA A 29 -4.76 -1.62 0.16
N LEU A 30 -4.43 -0.33 0.17
CA LEU A 30 -3.54 0.29 -0.81
C LEU A 30 -2.26 0.74 -0.09
N GLN A 31 -1.09 0.53 -0.69
CA GLN A 31 0.13 1.11 -0.15
C GLN A 31 0.05 2.64 -0.29
N ALA A 32 0.33 3.35 0.79
CA ALA A 32 0.13 4.79 0.92
C ALA A 32 1.36 5.47 1.53
N GLN A 33 2.55 4.99 1.19
CA GLN A 33 3.78 5.73 1.49
C GLN A 33 3.75 7.11 0.82
N ASP A 34 3.29 7.12 -0.43
CA ASP A 34 2.92 8.27 -1.23
C ASP A 34 1.39 8.30 -1.38
N VAL A 35 0.75 9.39 -0.94
CA VAL A 35 -0.71 9.56 -1.00
C VAL A 35 -1.19 9.74 -2.44
N PHE A 36 -0.38 10.38 -3.29
CA PHE A 36 -0.69 10.56 -4.70
C PHE A 36 -0.73 9.22 -5.43
N ALA A 37 0.25 8.35 -5.16
CA ALA A 37 0.28 6.97 -5.67
C ALA A 37 -0.98 6.18 -5.27
N ALA A 38 -1.38 6.27 -4.00
CA ALA A 38 -2.58 5.60 -3.50
C ALA A 38 -3.86 6.11 -4.20
N ARG A 39 -3.97 7.42 -4.45
CA ARG A 39 -5.08 8.00 -5.23
C ARG A 39 -5.07 7.49 -6.67
N LEU A 40 -3.90 7.41 -7.30
CA LEU A 40 -3.76 6.91 -8.67
C LEU A 40 -4.14 5.42 -8.78
N ALA A 41 -3.80 4.61 -7.78
CA ALA A 41 -4.18 3.21 -7.68
C ALA A 41 -5.70 3.02 -7.45
N ALA A 42 -6.33 3.86 -6.63
CA ALA A 42 -7.78 3.87 -6.43
C ALA A 42 -8.51 4.28 -7.72
N ARG A 43 -7.98 5.27 -8.45
CA ARG A 43 -8.50 5.76 -9.73
C ARG A 43 -8.51 4.68 -10.80
N ALA A 44 -7.43 3.90 -10.93
CA ALA A 44 -7.36 2.74 -11.83
C ALA A 44 -8.40 1.64 -11.51
N ARG A 45 -9.05 1.72 -10.34
CA ARG A 45 -10.08 0.79 -9.84
C ARG A 45 -11.46 1.45 -9.75
N GLY A 46 -11.64 2.62 -10.36
CA GLY A 46 -12.93 3.32 -10.46
C GLY A 46 -13.23 4.34 -9.35
N VAL A 47 -12.35 4.48 -8.36
CA VAL A 47 -12.60 5.34 -7.19
C VAL A 47 -11.87 6.67 -7.35
N ARG A 48 -12.64 7.77 -7.41
CA ARG A 48 -12.11 9.13 -7.65
C ARG A 48 -11.65 9.86 -6.39
N SER A 49 -12.27 9.56 -5.24
CA SER A 49 -11.92 10.16 -3.97
C SER A 49 -11.67 9.10 -2.90
N LEU A 50 -10.79 9.42 -1.96
CA LEU A 50 -10.48 8.61 -0.79
C LEU A 50 -11.23 9.13 0.45
N ASP A 51 -12.35 9.81 0.25
CA ASP A 51 -13.22 10.27 1.33
C ASP A 51 -14.01 9.10 1.88
N GLY A 52 -13.79 8.78 3.15
CA GLY A 52 -14.45 7.67 3.81
C GLY A 52 -13.81 7.39 5.17
N PRO A 53 -14.31 6.38 5.89
CA PRO A 53 -13.75 5.92 7.16
C PRO A 53 -12.44 5.16 6.92
N LEU A 54 -11.45 5.85 6.36
CA LEU A 54 -10.17 5.28 5.99
C LEU A 54 -9.07 5.70 6.98
N VAL A 55 -8.22 4.75 7.32
CA VAL A 55 -7.08 4.98 8.20
C VAL A 55 -5.79 4.61 7.48
N ARG A 56 -4.85 5.55 7.46
CA ARG A 56 -3.50 5.34 6.93
C ARG A 56 -2.53 5.10 8.06
N THR A 57 -1.99 3.89 8.16
CA THR A 57 -1.05 3.49 9.22
C THR A 57 -0.08 2.42 8.74
N TRP A 58 0.86 2.02 9.59
CA TRP A 58 1.90 1.06 9.27
C TRP A 58 1.40 -0.37 9.49
N ALA A 59 1.50 -1.20 8.44
CA ALA A 59 1.02 -2.58 8.46
C ALA A 59 1.96 -3.49 7.65
N MET A 60 1.51 -4.03 6.51
CA MET A 60 2.27 -4.98 5.70
C MET A 60 3.68 -4.48 5.40
N ARG A 61 4.66 -5.36 5.64
CA ARG A 61 6.10 -5.10 5.43
C ARG A 61 6.66 -3.89 6.21
N GLY A 62 5.97 -3.43 7.24
CA GLY A 62 6.37 -2.23 7.98
C GLY A 62 6.20 -0.93 7.20
N THR A 63 5.31 -0.88 6.21
CA THR A 63 5.08 0.31 5.37
C THR A 63 3.69 0.89 5.55
N LEU A 64 3.52 2.17 5.20
CA LEU A 64 2.24 2.86 5.26
C LEU A 64 1.25 2.27 4.25
N HIS A 65 0.07 1.94 4.74
CA HIS A 65 -1.07 1.45 3.96
C HIS A 65 -2.34 2.18 4.40
N LEU A 66 -3.26 2.34 3.46
CA LEU A 66 -4.60 2.85 3.68
C LEU A 66 -5.55 1.65 3.81
N PHE A 67 -6.44 1.70 4.80
CA PHE A 67 -7.43 0.66 5.13
C PHE A 67 -8.79 1.28 5.38
N HIS A 68 -9.85 0.48 5.31
CA HIS A 68 -11.09 0.78 6.00
C HIS A 68 -10.88 0.62 7.52
N GLU A 69 -11.55 1.43 8.35
CA GLU A 69 -11.36 1.41 9.81
C GLU A 69 -11.69 0.05 10.46
N ASP A 70 -12.68 -0.67 9.91
CA ASP A 70 -13.04 -2.03 10.33
C ASP A 70 -11.92 -3.07 10.18
N ASP A 71 -10.92 -2.79 9.33
CA ASP A 71 -9.81 -3.71 9.05
C ASP A 71 -8.53 -3.38 9.84
N LEU A 72 -8.62 -2.50 10.85
CA LEU A 72 -7.49 -2.12 11.71
C LEU A 72 -6.96 -3.25 12.60
N TRP A 73 -7.68 -4.37 12.71
CA TRP A 73 -7.22 -5.58 13.40
C TRP A 73 -5.89 -6.08 12.84
N VAL A 74 -5.59 -5.75 11.58
CA VAL A 74 -4.32 -6.10 10.91
C VAL A 74 -3.11 -5.47 11.61
N VAL A 75 -3.27 -4.31 12.25
CA VAL A 75 -2.19 -3.67 13.02
C VAL A 75 -1.88 -4.48 14.27
N ASN A 76 -2.89 -5.00 14.96
CA ASN A 76 -2.69 -5.87 16.12
C ASN A 76 -2.04 -7.20 15.72
N LEU A 77 -2.38 -7.72 14.54
CA LEU A 77 -1.79 -8.95 14.01
C LEU A 77 -0.33 -8.79 13.57
N LEU A 78 -0.02 -7.73 12.80
CA LEU A 78 1.29 -7.53 12.18
C LEU A 78 2.24 -6.65 12.99
N GLY A 79 1.71 -5.75 13.82
CA GLY A 79 2.47 -4.81 14.64
C GLY A 79 3.56 -5.45 15.48
N PRO A 80 3.27 -6.51 16.27
CA PRO A 80 4.28 -7.21 17.07
C PRO A 80 5.48 -7.72 16.25
N ILE A 81 5.25 -8.14 15.00
CA ILE A 81 6.30 -8.66 14.11
C ILE A 81 7.26 -7.54 13.73
N PHE A 82 6.73 -6.39 13.31
CA PHE A 82 7.56 -5.26 12.87
C PHE A 82 8.18 -4.49 14.04
N ILE A 83 7.52 -4.49 15.20
CA ILE A 83 8.13 -4.06 16.46
C ILE A 83 9.37 -4.92 16.73
N ALA A 84 9.25 -6.24 16.73
CA ALA A 84 10.39 -7.13 16.98
C ALA A 84 11.51 -6.93 15.94
N ALA A 85 11.17 -6.85 14.65
CA ALA A 85 12.14 -6.64 13.57
C ALA A 85 12.92 -5.32 13.71
N GLY A 86 12.26 -4.24 14.14
CA GLY A 86 12.88 -2.93 14.30
C GLY A 86 13.71 -2.74 15.58
N ARG A 87 13.69 -3.70 16.52
CA ARG A 87 14.29 -3.58 17.87
C ARG A 87 15.75 -3.14 17.84
N ARG A 88 16.59 -3.83 17.05
CA ARG A 88 18.02 -3.52 16.95
C ARG A 88 18.27 -2.10 16.44
N ARG A 89 17.53 -1.68 15.41
CA ARG A 89 17.69 -0.33 14.84
C ARG A 89 17.24 0.74 15.82
N ARG A 90 16.14 0.52 16.54
CA ARG A 90 15.67 1.42 17.60
C ARG A 90 16.72 1.58 18.71
N ALA A 91 17.30 0.49 19.20
CA ALA A 91 18.36 0.53 20.20
C ALA A 91 19.60 1.33 19.74
N GLN A 92 20.02 1.17 18.48
CA GLN A 92 21.12 1.96 17.89
C GLN A 92 20.83 3.47 17.83
N LEU A 93 19.55 3.85 17.82
CA LEU A 93 19.09 5.24 17.81
C LEU A 93 18.81 5.77 19.24
N GLY A 94 19.18 5.01 20.28
CA GLY A 94 18.91 5.37 21.68
C GLY A 94 17.47 5.14 22.13
N LEU A 95 16.65 4.48 21.32
CA LEU A 95 15.26 4.13 21.66
C LEU A 95 15.23 2.74 22.31
N THR A 96 15.46 2.68 23.62
CA THR A 96 15.31 1.44 24.39
C THR A 96 13.84 1.02 24.47
N ASP A 97 13.55 -0.22 24.84
CA ASP A 97 12.16 -0.66 24.97
C ASP A 97 11.45 0.11 26.09
N GLU A 98 12.13 0.39 27.20
CA GLU A 98 11.58 1.15 28.32
C GLU A 98 11.23 2.59 27.88
N LEU A 99 12.07 3.23 27.05
CA LEU A 99 11.78 4.55 26.50
C LEU A 99 10.59 4.50 25.55
N CYS A 100 10.55 3.51 24.66
CA CYS A 100 9.44 3.31 23.73
C CYS A 100 8.11 3.05 24.46
N GLU A 101 8.10 2.21 25.49
CA GLU A 101 6.92 1.92 26.31
C GLU A 101 6.43 3.15 27.06
N ARG A 102 7.34 3.94 27.64
CA ARG A 102 7.00 5.24 28.26
C ARG A 102 6.49 6.27 27.24
N ALA A 103 6.95 6.20 25.99
CA ALA A 103 6.52 7.12 24.95
C ALA A 103 5.08 6.88 24.47
N LEU A 104 4.56 5.65 24.55
CA LEU A 104 3.19 5.37 24.14
C LEU A 104 2.12 6.18 24.91
N PRO A 105 2.07 6.18 26.25
CA PRO A 105 1.14 7.03 26.98
C PRO A 105 1.44 8.53 26.80
N ALA A 106 2.72 8.93 26.72
CA ALA A 106 3.09 10.33 26.44
C ALA A 106 2.54 10.81 25.09
N LEU A 107 2.61 9.97 24.05
CA LEU A 107 2.02 10.25 22.74
C LEU A 107 0.49 10.44 22.81
N ARG A 108 -0.21 9.64 23.62
CA ARG A 108 -1.66 9.81 23.86
C ARG A 108 -1.99 11.13 24.56
N GLU A 109 -1.07 11.65 25.37
CA GLU A 109 -1.25 12.95 26.01
C GLU A 109 -0.93 14.13 25.10
N VAL A 110 0.12 14.06 24.28
CA VAL A 110 0.51 15.21 23.43
C VAL A 110 -0.32 15.31 22.14
N LEU A 111 -0.81 14.19 21.61
CA LEU A 111 -1.48 14.10 20.30
C LEU A 111 -3.01 14.28 20.42
N LYS A 112 -3.46 15.37 21.06
CA LYS A 112 -4.89 15.70 21.19
C LYS A 112 -5.52 16.30 19.93
N LYS A 113 -4.68 16.71 18.97
CA LYS A 113 -5.05 17.23 17.64
C LYS A 113 -4.05 16.71 16.61
N PRO A 114 -4.33 16.82 15.29
CA PRO A 114 -3.33 16.50 14.28
C PRO A 114 -2.08 17.37 14.45
N LEU A 115 -0.90 16.75 14.38
CA LEU A 115 0.39 17.41 14.56
C LEU A 115 1.42 16.97 13.52
N GLU A 116 2.35 17.86 13.19
CA GLU A 116 3.54 17.49 12.45
C GLU A 116 4.56 16.78 13.34
N ARG A 117 5.51 16.07 12.72
CA ARG A 117 6.57 15.37 13.44
C ARG A 117 7.36 16.29 14.37
N ALA A 118 7.69 17.50 13.90
CA ALA A 118 8.45 18.47 14.67
C ALA A 118 7.73 18.87 15.96
N ASP A 119 6.42 19.16 15.86
CA ASP A 119 5.59 19.50 17.02
C ASP A 119 5.49 18.36 18.03
N ILE A 120 5.39 17.12 17.55
CA ILE A 120 5.38 15.94 18.43
C ILE A 120 6.70 15.81 19.18
N VAL A 121 7.84 16.00 18.50
CA VAL A 121 9.17 15.96 19.14
C VAL A 121 9.29 17.04 20.21
N SER A 122 8.87 18.28 19.92
CA SER A 122 8.88 19.37 20.88
C SER A 122 8.02 19.08 22.10
N ARG A 123 6.77 18.61 21.90
CA ARG A 123 5.86 18.29 23.01
C ARG A 123 6.29 17.07 23.83
N LEU A 124 6.90 16.06 23.19
CA LEU A 124 7.47 14.93 23.91
C LEU A 124 8.62 15.35 24.83
N ALA A 125 9.44 16.32 24.40
CA ALA A 125 10.50 16.87 25.23
C ALA A 125 9.95 17.54 26.50
N GLU A 126 8.83 18.28 26.41
CA GLU A 126 8.15 18.92 27.55
C GLU A 126 7.69 17.91 28.62
N VAL A 127 7.38 16.68 28.22
CA VAL A 127 6.96 15.58 29.12
C VAL A 127 8.09 14.59 29.42
N GLY A 128 9.35 14.99 29.18
CA GLY A 128 10.54 14.24 29.59
C GLY A 128 10.99 13.15 28.63
N ILE A 129 10.60 13.22 27.35
CA ILE A 129 11.05 12.33 26.27
C ILE A 129 11.77 13.16 25.20
N ALA A 130 13.07 13.38 25.43
CA ALA A 130 13.91 14.13 24.50
C ALA A 130 14.39 13.24 23.35
N LEU A 131 14.23 13.71 22.11
CA LEU A 131 14.72 13.06 20.90
C LEU A 131 15.55 14.08 20.11
N ASP A 132 16.63 13.63 19.46
CA ASP A 132 17.33 14.48 18.50
C ASP A 132 16.50 14.62 17.22
N PRO A 133 15.98 15.82 16.89
CA PRO A 133 15.15 16.04 15.70
C PRO A 133 15.91 15.86 14.38
N LYS A 134 17.25 15.94 14.40
CA LYS A 134 18.10 15.72 13.21
C LYS A 134 18.43 14.24 13.00
N SER A 135 18.16 13.40 13.98
CA SER A 135 18.37 11.96 13.89
C SER A 135 17.19 11.24 13.24
N GLN A 136 17.34 9.93 13.03
CA GLN A 136 16.24 9.06 12.59
C GLN A 136 15.35 8.61 13.77
N ALA A 137 15.71 8.91 15.03
CA ALA A 137 14.98 8.44 16.20
C ALA A 137 13.49 8.87 16.20
N PRO A 138 13.11 10.12 15.87
CA PRO A 138 11.70 10.51 15.80
C PRO A 138 10.88 9.65 14.85
N ALA A 139 11.39 9.39 13.64
CA ALA A 139 10.69 8.57 12.66
C ALA A 139 10.50 7.13 13.14
N HIS A 140 11.52 6.54 13.77
CA HIS A 140 11.46 5.19 14.30
C HIS A 140 10.57 5.05 15.55
N LEU A 141 10.50 6.06 16.41
CA LEU A 141 9.58 6.07 17.55
C LEU A 141 8.13 6.16 17.09
N LEU A 142 7.83 7.03 16.12
CA LEU A 142 6.48 7.16 15.57
C LEU A 142 6.04 5.89 14.83
N ALA A 143 6.95 5.23 14.10
CA ALA A 143 6.67 3.93 13.50
C ALA A 143 6.42 2.84 14.55
N PHE A 144 7.17 2.83 15.66
CA PHE A 144 6.88 1.95 16.80
C PHE A 144 5.49 2.20 17.36
N ALA A 145 5.15 3.46 17.64
CA ALA A 145 3.84 3.83 18.16
C ALA A 145 2.68 3.48 17.20
N ALA A 146 2.90 3.61 15.89
CA ALA A 146 1.94 3.17 14.88
C ALA A 146 1.72 1.66 14.91
N HIS A 147 2.80 0.87 14.96
CA HIS A 147 2.72 -0.59 15.09
C HIS A 147 2.11 -1.04 16.43
N SER A 148 2.18 -0.20 17.45
CA SER A 148 1.50 -0.40 18.74
C SER A 148 0.04 0.10 18.73
N GLY A 149 -0.50 0.53 17.59
CA GLY A 149 -1.88 1.00 17.45
C GLY A 149 -2.17 2.33 18.15
N VAL A 150 -1.16 3.15 18.45
CA VAL A 150 -1.32 4.41 19.19
C VAL A 150 -1.59 5.60 18.27
N LEU A 151 -1.03 5.59 17.07
CA LEU A 151 -1.18 6.70 16.13
C LEU A 151 -1.32 6.20 14.69
N CYS A 152 -1.85 7.09 13.85
CA CYS A 152 -1.91 6.94 12.41
C CYS A 152 -1.39 8.22 11.73
N ARG A 153 -1.32 8.20 10.40
CA ARG A 153 -0.92 9.34 9.58
C ARG A 153 -2.08 9.77 8.70
N GLY A 154 -2.44 11.05 8.69
CA GLY A 154 -3.44 11.60 7.79
C GLY A 154 -2.99 11.57 6.33
N LEU A 155 -3.92 11.82 5.40
CA LEU A 155 -3.59 12.03 3.98
C LEU A 155 -2.85 13.37 3.76
N ASP A 156 -2.92 14.27 4.72
CA ASP A 156 -2.16 15.52 4.84
C ASP A 156 -0.80 15.33 5.53
N ASP A 157 -0.37 14.08 5.72
CA ASP A 157 0.90 13.70 6.33
C ASP A 157 1.08 14.04 7.83
N THR A 158 0.08 14.67 8.46
CA THR A 158 0.04 14.89 9.93
C THR A 158 -0.16 13.58 10.69
N TYR A 159 0.29 13.52 11.93
CA TYR A 159 0.06 12.39 12.83
C TYR A 159 -1.20 12.62 13.66
N ARG A 160 -1.96 11.56 13.91
CA ARG A 160 -3.25 11.61 14.63
C ARG A 160 -3.32 10.46 15.62
N LEU A 161 -4.01 10.66 16.74
CA LEU A 161 -4.26 9.60 17.70
C LEU A 161 -5.10 8.50 17.03
N LEU A 162 -4.71 7.25 17.23
CA LEU A 162 -5.45 6.10 16.75
C LEU A 162 -5.99 5.31 17.94
N HIS A 163 -7.24 4.90 17.83
CA HIS A 163 -7.83 3.89 18.68
C HIS A 163 -8.27 2.73 17.80
N ILE A 164 -7.85 1.51 18.16
CA ILE A 164 -8.20 0.30 17.45
C ILE A 164 -9.24 -0.42 18.29
N ASP A 165 -10.51 -0.27 17.90
CA ASP A 165 -11.66 -0.91 18.51
C ASP A 165 -12.30 -1.86 17.50
N CYS A 166 -11.62 -2.98 17.26
CA CYS A 166 -12.07 -3.99 16.33
C CYS A 166 -11.74 -5.39 16.84
N GLU A 167 -12.62 -6.34 16.56
CA GLU A 167 -12.43 -7.74 16.92
C GLU A 167 -11.12 -8.29 16.31
N PRO A 168 -10.27 -8.96 17.11
CA PRO A 168 -9.03 -9.53 16.61
C PRO A 168 -9.34 -10.62 15.58
N ARG A 169 -8.55 -10.66 14.51
CA ARG A 169 -8.57 -11.73 13.49
C ARG A 169 -7.20 -12.36 13.37
N ASP A 170 -7.16 -13.55 12.78
CA ASP A 170 -5.96 -14.36 12.67
C ASP A 170 -5.32 -14.29 11.27
N VAL A 171 -4.24 -15.06 11.11
CA VAL A 171 -3.50 -15.17 9.84
C VAL A 171 -4.37 -15.78 8.74
N ASP A 172 -5.34 -16.63 9.08
CA ASP A 172 -6.21 -17.27 8.10
C ASP A 172 -7.24 -16.28 7.52
N GLU A 173 -7.79 -15.38 8.34
CA GLU A 173 -8.58 -14.25 7.84
C GLU A 173 -7.74 -13.35 6.91
N LEU A 174 -6.51 -13.01 7.31
CA LEU A 174 -5.63 -12.19 6.47
C LEU A 174 -5.31 -12.89 5.15
N TRP A 175 -5.13 -14.20 5.15
CA TRP A 175 -4.94 -15.01 3.95
C TRP A 175 -6.18 -14.99 3.05
N ARG A 176 -7.39 -15.12 3.62
CA ARG A 176 -8.65 -15.02 2.86
C ARG A 176 -8.82 -13.64 2.23
N ARG A 177 -8.54 -12.56 2.97
CA ARG A 177 -8.54 -11.18 2.43
C ARG A 177 -7.51 -11.01 1.32
N TYR A 178 -6.30 -11.53 1.52
CA TYR A 178 -5.25 -11.51 0.50
C TYR A 178 -5.66 -12.29 -0.76
N ARG A 179 -6.18 -13.50 -0.64
CA ARG A 179 -6.61 -14.31 -1.78
C ARG A 179 -7.79 -13.69 -2.53
N ARG A 180 -8.72 -13.04 -1.83
CA ARG A 180 -9.78 -12.26 -2.47
C ARG A 180 -9.23 -11.10 -3.31
N ALA A 181 -8.19 -10.43 -2.82
CA ALA A 181 -7.60 -9.28 -3.50
C ALA A 181 -6.62 -9.69 -4.62
N TYR A 182 -5.84 -10.75 -4.44
CA TYR A 182 -4.69 -11.08 -5.28
C TYR A 182 -4.76 -12.48 -5.91
N GLY A 183 -5.83 -13.23 -5.69
CA GLY A 183 -6.01 -14.58 -6.21
C GLY A 183 -6.07 -14.65 -7.74
N PRO A 184 -5.52 -15.70 -8.38
CA PRO A 184 -4.71 -16.78 -7.81
C PRO A 184 -3.32 -16.33 -7.32
N ALA A 185 -2.95 -16.73 -6.10
CA ALA A 185 -1.69 -16.38 -5.46
C ALA A 185 -1.17 -17.50 -4.56
N THR A 186 0.15 -17.61 -4.42
CA THR A 186 0.80 -18.66 -3.62
C THR A 186 0.98 -18.23 -2.16
N PRO A 187 1.18 -19.17 -1.22
CA PRO A 187 1.62 -18.84 0.14
C PRO A 187 2.95 -18.06 0.18
N ASP A 188 3.81 -18.25 -0.81
CA ASP A 188 5.07 -17.51 -0.92
C ASP A 188 4.86 -16.05 -1.34
N ASP A 189 3.88 -15.80 -2.19
CA ASP A 189 3.41 -14.44 -2.50
C ASP A 189 2.82 -13.78 -1.25
N PHE A 190 1.98 -14.51 -0.51
CA PHE A 190 1.40 -14.01 0.74
C PHE A 190 2.46 -13.71 1.81
N ALA A 191 3.49 -14.55 1.94
CA ALA A 191 4.62 -14.29 2.83
C ALA A 191 5.34 -12.99 2.47
N ALA A 192 5.64 -12.80 1.18
CA ALA A 192 6.32 -11.60 0.69
C ALA A 192 5.44 -10.35 0.85
N TRP A 193 4.14 -10.46 0.57
CA TRP A 193 3.18 -9.37 0.68
C TRP A 193 2.94 -8.96 2.14
N SER A 194 2.64 -9.90 3.03
CA SER A 194 2.33 -9.59 4.44
C SER A 194 3.58 -9.19 5.24
N GLY A 195 4.73 -9.80 4.93
CA GLY A 195 5.93 -9.80 5.76
C GLY A 195 5.88 -10.81 6.92
N LEU A 196 4.89 -11.70 6.93
CA LEU A 196 4.80 -12.78 7.92
C LEU A 196 5.91 -13.81 7.71
N PRO A 197 6.52 -14.34 8.78
CA PRO A 197 7.47 -15.43 8.66
C PRO A 197 6.74 -16.70 8.20
N LYS A 198 7.31 -17.44 7.22
CA LYS A 198 6.71 -18.66 6.63
C LYS A 198 6.17 -19.68 7.65
N ARG A 199 6.77 -19.75 8.85
CA ARG A 199 6.31 -20.64 9.93
C ARG A 199 4.88 -20.35 10.42
N GLN A 200 4.38 -19.13 10.25
CA GLN A 200 3.01 -18.73 10.59
C GLN A 200 2.01 -19.01 9.46
N LEU A 201 2.49 -19.46 8.30
CA LEU A 201 1.68 -19.76 7.12
C LEU A 201 1.38 -21.26 6.97
N LYS A 202 1.49 -22.00 8.08
CA LYS A 202 1.16 -23.43 8.11
C LYS A 202 -0.36 -23.57 8.16
N ASN A 203 -0.90 -24.52 7.41
CA ASN A 203 -2.32 -24.87 7.41
C ASN A 203 -3.25 -23.71 6.98
N LEU A 204 -2.82 -22.88 6.03
CA LEU A 204 -3.71 -21.89 5.42
C LEU A 204 -4.88 -22.60 4.74
N THR A 205 -6.09 -22.07 4.92
CA THR A 205 -7.28 -22.61 4.29
C THR A 205 -7.20 -22.55 2.77
N GLU A 206 -7.83 -23.50 2.09
CA GLU A 206 -8.01 -23.40 0.65
C GLU A 206 -9.03 -22.30 0.34
N VAL A 207 -8.68 -21.43 -0.62
CA VAL A 207 -9.56 -20.36 -1.11
C VAL A 207 -9.75 -20.59 -2.59
N THR A 208 -10.99 -20.64 -3.04
CA THR A 208 -11.32 -20.76 -4.47
C THR A 208 -11.23 -19.38 -5.11
N ASP A 209 -10.46 -19.28 -6.20
CA ASP A 209 -10.39 -18.04 -6.98
C ASP A 209 -11.55 -17.96 -7.98
N GLU A 210 -12.09 -16.75 -8.18
CA GLU A 210 -13.14 -16.55 -9.17
C GLU A 210 -12.59 -16.71 -10.60
N PRO A 211 -13.32 -17.38 -11.50
CA PRO A 211 -12.93 -17.51 -12.88
C PRO A 211 -13.02 -16.17 -13.64
N ALA A 212 -12.11 -15.95 -14.59
CA ALA A 212 -12.16 -14.82 -15.49
C ALA A 212 -11.43 -15.13 -16.81
N GLU A 213 -11.89 -14.48 -17.88
CA GLU A 213 -11.26 -14.49 -19.20
C GLU A 213 -10.71 -13.10 -19.53
N PRO A 214 -9.64 -13.00 -20.35
CA PRO A 214 -9.22 -11.76 -20.97
C PRO A 214 -10.39 -11.08 -21.71
N ASN A 215 -10.49 -9.76 -21.58
CA ASN A 215 -11.58 -8.98 -22.20
C ASN A 215 -11.07 -7.69 -22.84
N GLY A 216 -9.76 -7.59 -23.09
CA GLY A 216 -9.11 -6.41 -23.66
C GLY A 216 -8.96 -5.26 -22.66
N THR A 217 -9.07 -5.49 -21.35
CA THR A 217 -8.95 -4.40 -20.37
C THR A 217 -7.54 -3.82 -20.39
N VAL A 218 -7.46 -2.51 -20.58
CA VAL A 218 -6.22 -1.73 -20.47
C VAL A 218 -6.25 -0.88 -19.22
N ARG A 219 -5.15 -0.81 -18.46
CA ARG A 219 -5.00 0.10 -17.31
C ARG A 219 -3.64 0.77 -17.28
N MET A 220 -3.61 2.07 -17.04
CA MET A 220 -2.40 2.85 -16.76
C MET A 220 -2.21 3.00 -15.26
N LEU A 221 -1.34 2.16 -14.69
CA LEU A 221 -1.09 2.04 -13.26
C LEU A 221 0.02 2.97 -12.80
N GLY A 222 -0.12 3.50 -11.59
CA GLY A 222 0.86 4.37 -10.95
C GLY A 222 2.07 3.63 -10.39
N HIS A 223 3.00 4.40 -9.83
CA HIS A 223 4.02 3.82 -8.97
C HIS A 223 3.39 3.21 -7.72
N PHE A 224 4.03 2.18 -7.17
CA PHE A 224 3.55 1.40 -6.02
C PHE A 224 2.14 0.79 -6.17
N ASP A 225 1.65 0.57 -7.40
CA ASP A 225 0.34 -0.06 -7.57
C ASP A 225 0.35 -1.51 -7.02
N PRO A 226 -0.69 -1.93 -6.26
CA PRO A 226 -0.74 -3.26 -5.67
C PRO A 226 -0.75 -4.40 -6.70
N TYR A 227 -1.01 -4.12 -7.98
CA TYR A 227 -1.01 -5.12 -9.04
C TYR A 227 0.26 -5.94 -9.11
N LEU A 228 1.43 -5.30 -8.96
CA LEU A 228 2.71 -6.01 -8.90
C LEU A 228 3.23 -6.19 -7.47
N LEU A 229 2.89 -5.29 -6.54
CA LEU A 229 3.34 -5.40 -5.14
C LEU A 229 2.69 -6.55 -4.36
N GLY A 230 1.56 -7.07 -4.85
CA GLY A 230 0.86 -8.21 -4.28
C GLY A 230 1.61 -9.53 -4.37
N TYR A 231 2.64 -9.63 -5.22
CA TYR A 231 3.30 -10.89 -5.56
C TYR A 231 4.79 -10.87 -5.29
N ARG A 232 5.31 -12.03 -4.85
CA ARG A 232 6.75 -12.28 -4.76
C ARG A 232 7.32 -12.48 -6.15
N ASP A 233 6.67 -13.35 -6.93
CA ASP A 233 7.01 -13.59 -8.32
C ASP A 233 6.07 -12.82 -9.24
N ARG A 234 6.66 -11.92 -10.03
CA ARG A 234 5.96 -11.03 -10.96
C ARG A 234 6.05 -11.53 -12.40
N SER A 235 6.79 -12.60 -12.67
CA SER A 235 7.09 -13.11 -14.02
C SER A 235 5.84 -13.44 -14.84
N ALA A 236 4.75 -13.81 -14.17
CA ALA A 236 3.46 -14.04 -14.82
C ALA A 236 2.93 -12.80 -15.53
N ALA A 237 3.06 -11.61 -14.91
CA ALA A 237 2.55 -10.35 -15.43
C ALA A 237 3.63 -9.53 -16.16
N LEU A 238 4.89 -9.64 -15.73
CA LEU A 238 6.01 -8.83 -16.20
C LEU A 238 7.11 -9.75 -16.76
N ALA A 239 7.32 -9.68 -18.07
CA ALA A 239 8.38 -10.46 -18.73
C ALA A 239 9.77 -10.11 -18.12
N PRO A 240 10.62 -11.11 -17.83
CA PRO A 240 11.92 -10.87 -17.22
C PRO A 240 12.81 -9.87 -17.98
N GLU A 241 12.77 -9.85 -19.31
CA GLU A 241 13.55 -8.91 -20.12
C GLU A 241 13.16 -7.42 -19.95
N HIS A 242 11.98 -7.14 -19.38
CA HIS A 242 11.50 -5.79 -19.09
C HIS A 242 11.51 -5.46 -17.60
N ALA A 243 11.97 -6.39 -16.76
CA ALA A 243 11.89 -6.25 -15.31
C ALA A 243 12.59 -4.97 -14.80
N ASP A 244 13.76 -4.64 -15.34
CA ASP A 244 14.57 -3.50 -14.90
C ASP A 244 13.97 -2.14 -15.29
N LEU A 245 13.10 -2.09 -16.31
CA LEU A 245 12.38 -0.88 -16.71
C LEU A 245 11.25 -0.53 -15.73
N VAL A 246 10.67 -1.57 -15.11
CA VAL A 246 9.53 -1.44 -14.19
C VAL A 246 9.99 -1.46 -12.72
N GLN A 247 11.03 -2.23 -12.39
CA GLN A 247 11.49 -2.47 -11.02
C GLN A 247 12.86 -1.83 -10.80
N THR A 248 12.89 -0.51 -10.63
CA THR A 248 14.14 0.27 -10.59
C THR A 248 14.90 0.21 -9.25
N GLY A 249 14.57 -0.74 -8.38
CA GLY A 249 15.19 -0.94 -7.07
C GLY A 249 14.48 -0.20 -5.93
N GLY A 250 14.90 -0.47 -4.69
CA GLY A 250 14.33 0.15 -3.49
C GLY A 250 12.84 -0.14 -3.22
N GLY A 251 12.25 -1.11 -3.95
CA GLY A 251 10.81 -1.37 -3.92
C GLY A 251 9.99 -0.41 -4.80
N PHE A 252 10.63 0.48 -5.56
CA PHE A 252 9.96 1.36 -6.50
C PHE A 252 9.45 0.59 -7.72
N LEU A 253 8.26 0.96 -8.18
CA LEU A 253 7.67 0.48 -9.42
C LEU A 253 7.44 1.67 -10.33
N THR A 254 8.02 1.67 -11.53
CA THR A 254 7.72 2.66 -12.56
C THR A 254 6.24 2.56 -12.93
N PRO A 255 5.55 3.69 -13.16
CA PRO A 255 4.20 3.67 -13.72
C PRO A 255 4.20 2.87 -15.03
N HIS A 256 3.23 1.99 -15.18
CA HIS A 256 3.21 1.00 -16.25
C HIS A 256 1.81 0.74 -16.78
N VAL A 257 1.75 0.21 -18.00
CA VAL A 257 0.50 -0.14 -18.68
C VAL A 257 0.32 -1.64 -18.60
N VAL A 258 -0.88 -2.08 -18.22
CA VAL A 258 -1.28 -3.48 -18.30
C VAL A 258 -2.40 -3.69 -19.32
N VAL A 259 -2.30 -4.76 -20.11
CA VAL A 259 -3.35 -5.23 -21.04
C VAL A 259 -3.66 -6.68 -20.70
N ASP A 260 -4.90 -6.95 -20.29
CA ASP A 260 -5.34 -8.26 -19.78
C ASP A 260 -4.36 -8.86 -18.74
N GLY A 261 -3.73 -7.97 -17.98
CA GLY A 261 -2.86 -8.25 -16.85
C GLY A 261 -1.38 -8.48 -17.22
N ARG A 262 -1.02 -8.40 -18.50
CA ARG A 262 0.38 -8.34 -18.91
C ARG A 262 0.86 -6.91 -18.91
N VAL A 263 2.02 -6.65 -18.32
CA VAL A 263 2.70 -5.36 -18.42
C VAL A 263 3.28 -5.22 -19.82
N VAL A 264 2.86 -4.18 -20.55
CA VAL A 264 3.22 -3.98 -21.97
C VAL A 264 3.93 -2.67 -22.26
N ALA A 265 4.00 -1.76 -21.28
CA ALA A 265 4.71 -0.48 -21.43
C ALA A 265 5.02 0.13 -20.06
N VAL A 266 5.97 1.06 -20.05
CA VAL A 266 6.11 2.06 -18.97
C VAL A 266 5.60 3.42 -19.45
N TRP A 267 5.15 4.25 -18.52
CA TRP A 267 4.74 5.61 -18.83
C TRP A 267 5.28 6.63 -17.82
N HIS A 268 5.42 7.86 -18.28
CA HIS A 268 5.81 9.00 -17.47
C HIS A 268 4.93 10.20 -17.82
N ARG A 269 4.74 11.11 -16.87
CA ARG A 269 4.00 12.35 -17.08
C ARG A 269 4.92 13.55 -16.95
N ASP A 270 4.83 14.47 -17.90
CA ASP A 270 5.42 15.81 -17.83
C ASP A 270 4.36 16.85 -18.20
N GLY A 271 3.85 17.59 -17.21
CA GLY A 271 2.75 18.54 -17.41
C GLY A 271 1.48 17.88 -17.96
N ASP A 272 1.13 18.20 -19.20
CA ASP A 272 0.00 17.60 -19.92
C ASP A 272 0.39 16.41 -20.80
N GLN A 273 1.69 16.12 -20.95
CA GLN A 273 2.19 15.02 -21.77
C GLN A 273 2.23 13.73 -20.97
N ILE A 274 1.67 12.67 -21.56
CA ILE A 274 1.79 11.28 -21.11
C ILE A 274 2.69 10.54 -22.11
N ALA A 275 3.95 10.42 -21.76
CA ALA A 275 4.95 9.71 -22.58
C ALA A 275 4.90 8.21 -22.27
N VAL A 276 4.72 7.37 -23.29
CA VAL A 276 4.59 5.91 -23.15
C VAL A 276 5.65 5.21 -23.98
N HIS A 277 6.46 4.37 -23.33
CA HIS A 277 7.47 3.51 -23.97
C HIS A 277 6.94 2.06 -24.03
N PRO A 278 6.45 1.61 -25.20
CA PRO A 278 5.89 0.28 -25.36
C PRO A 278 6.98 -0.79 -25.47
N PHE A 279 6.72 -1.97 -24.92
CA PHE A 279 7.59 -3.13 -25.03
C PHE A 279 7.37 -3.94 -26.31
N GLY A 280 6.37 -3.56 -27.11
CA GLY A 280 5.99 -4.23 -28.36
C GLY A 280 4.88 -3.47 -29.06
N ALA A 281 3.79 -4.16 -29.40
CA ALA A 281 2.63 -3.54 -30.03
C ALA A 281 2.03 -2.43 -29.14
N ARG A 282 1.64 -1.31 -29.76
CA ARG A 282 1.04 -0.17 -29.06
C ARG A 282 -0.41 -0.51 -28.68
N PRO A 283 -0.78 -0.54 -27.40
CA PRO A 283 -2.18 -0.69 -27.00
C PRO A 283 -2.98 0.58 -27.30
N ASP A 284 -4.31 0.45 -27.39
CA ASP A 284 -5.19 1.61 -27.35
C ASP A 284 -5.25 2.17 -25.92
N LEU A 285 -4.89 3.46 -25.78
CA LEU A 285 -4.79 4.17 -24.51
C LEU A 285 -5.74 5.36 -24.42
N ALA A 286 -6.62 5.57 -25.40
CA ALA A 286 -7.43 6.79 -25.47
C ALA A 286 -8.24 7.03 -24.19
N ASP A 287 -8.94 6.00 -23.70
CA ASP A 287 -9.78 6.09 -22.51
C ASP A 287 -8.95 6.30 -21.23
N GLU A 288 -7.82 5.59 -21.09
CA GLU A 288 -6.96 5.71 -19.91
C GLU A 288 -6.25 7.07 -19.86
N VAL A 289 -5.83 7.62 -20.99
CA VAL A 289 -5.23 8.96 -21.08
C VAL A 289 -6.26 10.03 -20.78
N ALA A 290 -7.48 9.92 -21.31
CA ALA A 290 -8.58 10.83 -20.97
C ALA A 290 -8.93 10.77 -19.48
N ASP A 291 -8.88 9.58 -18.87
CA ASP A 291 -9.10 9.39 -17.45
C ASP A 291 -7.98 9.96 -16.57
N LEU A 292 -6.72 9.78 -16.98
CA LEU A 292 -5.58 10.46 -16.37
C LEU A 292 -5.73 11.99 -16.48
N GLY A 293 -6.16 12.52 -17.62
CA GLY A 293 -6.41 13.95 -17.81
C GLY A 293 -7.42 14.50 -16.82
N ARG A 294 -8.55 13.79 -16.61
CA ARG A 294 -9.52 14.15 -15.56
C ARG A 294 -8.91 14.09 -14.16
N PHE A 295 -8.11 13.07 -13.86
CA PHE A 295 -7.49 12.88 -12.55
C PHE A 295 -6.44 13.97 -12.22
N PHE A 296 -5.65 14.37 -13.21
CA PHE A 296 -4.64 15.41 -13.07
C PHE A 296 -5.17 16.83 -13.31
N GLU A 297 -6.43 16.97 -13.70
CA GLU A 297 -7.07 18.23 -14.10
C GLU A 297 -6.33 18.95 -15.24
N VAL A 298 -5.94 18.19 -16.27
CA VAL A 298 -5.25 18.68 -17.48
C VAL A 298 -5.83 18.07 -18.75
N ASP A 299 -5.61 18.72 -19.89
CA ASP A 299 -5.88 18.14 -21.21
C ASP A 299 -4.74 17.19 -21.61
N ALA A 300 -4.81 15.94 -21.14
CA ALA A 300 -3.72 14.98 -21.28
C ALA A 300 -3.51 14.55 -22.75
N ARG A 301 -2.25 14.62 -23.20
CA ARG A 301 -1.83 14.26 -24.57
C ARG A 301 -0.89 13.07 -24.54
N LEU A 302 -1.24 12.03 -25.30
CA LEU A 302 -0.43 10.83 -25.46
C LEU A 302 0.73 11.07 -26.42
N THR A 303 1.95 10.77 -25.98
CA THR A 303 3.14 10.72 -26.83
C THR A 303 3.79 9.34 -26.73
N TRP A 304 4.08 8.72 -27.87
CA TRP A 304 4.84 7.47 -27.92
C TRP A 304 6.33 7.79 -28.00
N VAL A 305 7.12 7.20 -27.11
CA VAL A 305 8.58 7.36 -27.05
C VAL A 305 9.30 6.04 -27.29
#